data_AF-A0A0L0BGL9-F1
#
_entry.id   AF-A0A0L0BGL9-F1
#
_cell.length_a   1.000
_cell.length_b   1.000
_cell.length_c   1.000
_cell.angle_alpha   90.00
_cell.angle_beta   90.00
_cell.angle_gamma   90.00
#
_symmetry.space_group_name_H-M   'P 1'
#
loop_
_entity.id
_entity.type
_entity.pdbx_description
1 polymer ?
#
loop_
_entity_poly.entity_id
_entity_poly.type
_entity_poly.pdbx_seq_one_letter_code
_entity_poly.pdbx_strand_id
1 'polypeptide(L)'
;MDRLSDHCEELHAALTREENFEKTPGGQWLAGTYHDIVPAVLHNVLHSVDTGKSLNPSIIETIRSSAATTTARIPLHTALHGSLPAIKVFTAFLRTHHTTIPAQRMALLLGRASIITVELSGYWITTWTTTNTTNTADAANTAGVVDPVTDLVPVKGQLEQPDLDMVLLAAQGQSNNEIAKNTDYSTQAVTWHLGRTMRAWNVTNRASLISSALLRGVLRPRNPITSHNTTPPPPPGSAETLTPPPTS
;
A
#
# COMPACT_ATOMS: atom_id res chain seq x y z
N MET A 1 -24.40 -8.98 -23.30
CA MET A 1 -23.37 -8.00 -22.87
C MET A 1 -22.34 -8.82 -22.13
N ASP A 2 -21.11 -8.85 -22.62
CA ASP A 2 -20.03 -9.71 -22.11
C ASP A 2 -19.75 -9.37 -20.63
N ARG A 3 -19.99 -10.32 -19.72
CA ARG A 3 -19.78 -10.12 -18.27
C ARG A 3 -18.40 -10.61 -17.90
N LEU A 4 -17.71 -9.90 -17.00
CA LEU A 4 -16.44 -10.37 -16.45
C LEU A 4 -16.57 -11.74 -15.78
N SER A 5 -17.74 -12.05 -15.19
CA SER A 5 -18.01 -13.38 -14.62
C SER A 5 -17.86 -14.51 -15.63
N ASP A 6 -18.09 -14.25 -16.91
CA ASP A 6 -18.02 -15.25 -17.98
C ASP A 6 -16.56 -15.58 -18.32
N HIS A 7 -15.62 -14.71 -17.93
CA HIS A 7 -14.16 -14.87 -18.07
C HIS A 7 -13.49 -15.32 -16.76
N CYS A 8 -14.24 -15.84 -15.80
CA CYS A 8 -13.68 -16.22 -14.50
C CYS A 8 -12.59 -17.29 -14.62
N GLU A 9 -12.77 -18.28 -15.50
CA GLU A 9 -11.78 -19.34 -15.73
C GLU A 9 -10.52 -18.80 -16.40
N GLU A 10 -10.68 -17.93 -17.40
CA GLU A 10 -9.57 -17.28 -18.10
C GLU A 10 -8.73 -16.42 -17.15
N LEU A 11 -9.39 -15.58 -16.35
CA LEU A 11 -8.74 -14.71 -15.37
C LEU A 11 -8.12 -15.52 -14.23
N HIS A 12 -8.74 -16.61 -13.79
CA HIS A 12 -8.16 -17.52 -12.80
C HIS A 12 -6.86 -18.13 -13.32
N ALA A 13 -6.89 -18.68 -14.54
CA ALA A 13 -5.72 -19.28 -15.17
C ALA A 13 -4.62 -18.23 -15.42
N ALA A 14 -4.98 -16.98 -15.69
CA ALA A 14 -4.01 -15.89 -15.88
C ALA A 14 -3.42 -15.42 -14.55
N LEU A 15 -4.21 -15.27 -13.48
CA LEU A 15 -3.77 -14.79 -12.17
C LEU A 15 -2.84 -15.76 -11.43
N THR A 16 -2.97 -17.06 -11.71
CA THR A 16 -2.19 -18.11 -11.04
C THR A 16 -0.89 -18.48 -11.78
N ARG A 17 -0.59 -17.83 -12.91
CA ARG A 17 0.68 -18.07 -13.62
C ARG A 17 1.86 -17.49 -12.84
N GLU A 18 2.90 -18.30 -12.68
CA GLU A 18 4.15 -17.91 -12.02
C GLU A 18 4.82 -16.69 -12.66
N GLU A 19 4.60 -16.46 -13.96
CA GLU A 19 5.18 -15.32 -14.71
C GLU A 19 4.74 -13.94 -14.20
N ASN A 20 3.63 -13.86 -13.46
CA ASN A 20 3.16 -12.60 -12.87
C ASN A 20 3.93 -12.20 -11.60
N PHE A 21 4.72 -13.12 -11.04
CA PHE A 21 5.39 -12.96 -9.76
C PHE A 21 6.89 -12.82 -9.94
N GLU A 22 7.53 -12.13 -8.99
CA GLU A 22 8.98 -12.00 -8.98
C GLU A 22 9.65 -13.34 -8.66
N LYS A 23 10.84 -13.60 -9.24
CA LYS A 23 11.66 -14.78 -8.94
C LYS A 23 12.43 -14.62 -7.62
N THR A 24 11.75 -14.14 -6.59
CA THR A 24 12.25 -13.92 -5.24
C THR A 24 11.47 -14.81 -4.27
N PRO A 25 11.99 -15.10 -3.05
CA PRO A 25 11.22 -15.82 -2.04
C PRO A 25 9.88 -15.14 -1.72
N GLY A 26 9.84 -13.81 -1.74
CA GLY A 26 8.61 -13.04 -1.57
C GLY A 26 7.62 -13.23 -2.72
N GLY A 27 8.11 -13.26 -3.96
CA GLY A 27 7.27 -13.53 -5.13
C GLY A 27 6.74 -14.97 -5.19
N GLN A 28 7.54 -15.97 -4.78
CA GLN A 28 7.08 -17.36 -4.67
C GLN A 28 6.00 -17.53 -3.60
N TRP A 29 6.17 -16.86 -2.46
CA TRP A 29 5.13 -16.83 -1.43
C TRP A 29 3.84 -16.18 -1.92
N LEU A 30 3.93 -15.03 -2.62
CA LEU A 30 2.77 -14.38 -3.24
C LEU A 30 2.09 -15.29 -4.26
N ALA A 31 2.85 -16.04 -5.05
CA ALA A 31 2.31 -17.00 -6.01
C ALA A 31 1.49 -18.10 -5.32
N GLY A 32 2.02 -18.68 -4.22
CA GLY A 32 1.30 -19.65 -3.41
C GLY A 32 0.02 -19.06 -2.80
N THR A 33 0.12 -17.86 -2.23
CA THR A 33 -1.04 -17.13 -1.68
C THR A 33 -2.12 -16.89 -2.74
N TYR A 34 -1.74 -16.50 -3.96
CA TYR A 34 -2.68 -16.33 -5.06
C TYR A 34 -3.35 -17.65 -5.45
N HIS A 35 -2.61 -18.75 -5.46
CA HIS A 35 -3.17 -20.08 -5.73
C HIS A 35 -4.26 -20.46 -4.73
N ASP A 36 -4.08 -20.09 -3.46
CA ASP A 36 -5.04 -20.40 -2.39
C ASP A 36 -6.26 -19.48 -2.39
N ILE A 37 -6.06 -18.16 -2.58
CA ILE A 37 -7.12 -17.16 -2.42
C ILE A 37 -7.97 -17.01 -3.69
N VAL A 38 -7.34 -16.97 -4.87
CA VAL A 38 -8.01 -16.59 -6.12
C VAL A 38 -9.24 -17.47 -6.41
N PRO A 39 -9.20 -18.80 -6.27
CA PRO A 39 -10.38 -19.64 -6.49
C PRO A 39 -11.57 -19.27 -5.60
N ALA A 40 -11.32 -18.85 -4.36
CA ALA A 40 -12.36 -18.53 -3.38
C ALA A 40 -12.97 -17.14 -3.61
N VAL A 41 -12.20 -16.17 -4.12
CA VAL A 41 -12.63 -14.76 -4.16
C VAL A 41 -12.96 -14.25 -5.56
N LEU A 42 -12.34 -14.81 -6.61
CA LEU A 42 -12.32 -14.19 -7.94
C LEU A 42 -13.72 -13.99 -8.51
N HIS A 43 -14.57 -15.01 -8.49
CA HIS A 43 -15.92 -14.91 -9.07
C HIS A 43 -16.72 -13.75 -8.46
N ASN A 44 -16.71 -13.64 -7.13
CA ASN A 44 -17.44 -12.58 -6.45
C ASN A 44 -16.79 -11.21 -6.65
N VAL A 45 -15.46 -11.12 -6.72
CA VAL A 45 -14.74 -9.89 -7.06
C VAL A 45 -15.15 -9.40 -8.45
N LEU A 46 -15.15 -10.28 -9.45
CA LEU A 46 -15.58 -9.95 -10.81
C LEU A 46 -17.05 -9.54 -10.86
N HIS A 47 -17.92 -10.22 -10.11
CA HIS A 47 -19.31 -9.82 -9.96
C HIS A 47 -19.47 -8.41 -9.37
N SER A 48 -18.68 -8.06 -8.35
CA SER A 48 -18.66 -6.72 -7.75
C SER A 48 -18.13 -5.67 -8.74
N VAL A 49 -17.12 -5.98 -9.54
CA VAL A 49 -16.63 -5.07 -10.61
C VAL A 49 -17.72 -4.85 -11.67
N ASP A 50 -18.37 -5.92 -12.12
CA ASP A 50 -19.43 -5.84 -13.15
C ASP A 50 -20.66 -5.06 -12.68
N THR A 51 -21.09 -5.29 -11.45
CA THR A 51 -22.35 -4.72 -10.92
C THR A 51 -22.15 -3.41 -10.19
N GLY A 52 -20.94 -3.14 -9.69
CA GLY A 52 -20.64 -2.01 -8.80
C GLY A 52 -21.15 -2.21 -7.37
N LYS A 53 -21.57 -3.42 -7.00
CA LYS A 53 -21.95 -3.76 -5.64
C LYS A 53 -20.72 -3.93 -4.76
N SER A 54 -20.85 -3.58 -3.48
CA SER A 54 -19.82 -3.81 -2.46
C SER A 54 -19.43 -5.29 -2.38
N LEU A 55 -18.20 -5.55 -1.94
CA LEU A 55 -17.69 -6.90 -1.72
C LEU A 55 -18.50 -7.62 -0.64
N ASN A 56 -18.69 -8.93 -0.82
CA ASN A 56 -19.30 -9.78 0.20
C ASN A 56 -18.39 -9.84 1.44
N PRO A 57 -18.92 -9.65 2.66
CA PRO A 57 -18.14 -9.81 3.89
C PRO A 57 -17.35 -11.12 3.99
N SER A 58 -17.85 -12.23 3.41
CA SER A 58 -17.13 -13.50 3.41
C SER A 58 -15.79 -13.44 2.66
N ILE A 59 -15.72 -12.69 1.55
CA ILE A 59 -14.49 -12.49 0.77
C ILE A 59 -13.46 -11.73 1.60
N ILE A 60 -13.93 -10.68 2.29
CA ILE A 60 -13.08 -9.87 3.16
C ILE A 60 -12.48 -10.77 4.24
N GLU A 61 -13.27 -11.67 4.82
CA GLU A 61 -12.79 -12.59 5.84
C GLU A 61 -11.80 -13.64 5.29
N THR A 62 -12.01 -14.14 4.07
CA THR A 62 -11.02 -15.01 3.39
C THR A 62 -9.69 -14.30 3.20
N ILE A 63 -9.71 -13.03 2.78
CA ILE A 63 -8.51 -12.21 2.55
C ILE A 63 -7.79 -11.94 3.88
N ARG A 64 -8.53 -11.60 4.95
CA ARG A 64 -7.96 -11.43 6.29
C ARG A 64 -7.37 -12.73 6.82
N SER A 65 -8.08 -13.85 6.68
CA SER A 65 -7.62 -15.16 7.15
C SER A 65 -6.31 -15.55 6.47
N SER A 66 -6.19 -15.35 5.15
CA SER A 66 -4.96 -15.63 4.42
C SER A 66 -3.81 -14.68 4.79
N ALA A 67 -4.11 -13.39 5.04
CA ALA A 67 -3.11 -12.47 5.57
C ALA A 67 -2.64 -12.88 6.98
N ALA A 68 -3.54 -13.43 7.80
CA ALA A 68 -3.26 -13.84 9.17
C ALA A 68 -2.49 -15.17 9.28
N THR A 69 -2.69 -16.11 8.35
CA THR A 69 -1.97 -17.38 8.31
C THR A 69 -0.52 -17.25 7.84
N THR A 70 -0.10 -16.03 7.48
CA THR A 70 1.27 -15.74 7.04
C THR A 70 2.24 -15.85 8.22
N THR A 71 2.92 -17.00 8.31
CA THR A 71 3.99 -17.25 9.30
C THR A 71 5.38 -16.87 8.80
N ALA A 72 5.51 -16.59 7.50
CA ALA A 72 6.77 -16.18 6.89
C ALA A 72 7.07 -14.70 7.20
N ARG A 73 8.28 -14.41 7.70
CA ARG A 73 8.82 -13.04 7.77
C ARG A 73 9.09 -12.52 6.36
N ILE A 74 8.04 -12.15 5.65
CA ILE A 74 8.14 -11.48 4.36
C ILE A 74 8.37 -9.98 4.58
N PRO A 75 9.15 -9.32 3.72
CA PRO A 75 9.27 -7.86 3.77
C PRO A 75 7.93 -7.15 3.52
N LEU A 76 7.74 -5.98 4.14
CA LEU A 76 6.55 -5.13 3.92
C LEU A 76 6.32 -4.82 2.43
N HIS A 77 7.40 -4.59 1.65
CA HIS A 77 7.27 -4.31 0.22
C HIS A 77 6.58 -5.45 -0.54
N THR A 78 6.81 -6.71 -0.15
CA THR A 78 6.15 -7.88 -0.74
C THR A 78 4.65 -7.86 -0.46
N ALA A 79 4.25 -7.53 0.77
CA ALA A 79 2.84 -7.40 1.14
C ALA A 79 2.16 -6.24 0.39
N LEU A 80 2.84 -5.10 0.24
CA LEU A 80 2.36 -3.95 -0.54
C LEU A 80 2.21 -4.26 -2.03
N HIS A 81 3.08 -5.13 -2.57
CA HIS A 81 3.03 -5.56 -3.96
C HIS A 81 1.96 -6.64 -4.23
N GLY A 82 1.20 -7.05 -3.21
CA GLY A 82 0.18 -8.09 -3.33
C GLY A 82 -0.91 -7.81 -4.36
N SER A 83 -1.16 -6.56 -4.75
CA SER A 83 -2.15 -6.20 -5.78
C SER A 83 -1.58 -6.13 -7.20
N LEU A 84 -0.26 -6.10 -7.38
CA LEU A 84 0.37 -5.89 -8.68
C LEU A 84 0.05 -7.00 -9.71
N PRO A 85 0.08 -8.30 -9.35
CA PRO A 85 -0.31 -9.36 -10.29
C PRO A 85 -1.74 -9.19 -10.80
N ALA A 86 -2.69 -8.88 -9.90
CA ALA A 86 -4.08 -8.66 -10.27
C ALA A 86 -4.27 -7.47 -11.23
N ILE A 87 -3.61 -6.34 -10.97
CA ILE A 87 -3.68 -5.15 -11.84
C ILE A 87 -3.09 -5.46 -13.22
N LYS A 88 -1.93 -6.14 -13.27
CA LYS A 88 -1.27 -6.53 -14.53
C LYS A 88 -2.17 -7.42 -15.38
N VAL A 89 -2.71 -8.49 -14.78
CA VAL A 89 -3.57 -9.45 -15.47
C VAL A 89 -4.86 -8.80 -15.94
N PHE A 90 -5.51 -8.00 -15.09
CA PHE A 90 -6.75 -7.33 -15.45
C PHE A 90 -6.57 -6.30 -16.57
N THR A 91 -5.47 -5.53 -16.54
CA THR A 91 -5.15 -4.57 -17.61
C THR A 91 -4.83 -5.29 -18.92
N ALA A 92 -4.09 -6.40 -18.86
CA ALA A 92 -3.81 -7.23 -20.01
C ALA A 92 -5.11 -7.81 -20.60
N PHE A 93 -6.01 -8.34 -19.78
CA PHE A 93 -7.33 -8.82 -20.17
C PHE A 93 -8.13 -7.74 -20.91
N LEU A 94 -8.27 -6.54 -20.33
CA LEU A 94 -8.99 -5.44 -20.98
C LEU A 94 -8.36 -5.06 -22.33
N ARG A 95 -7.02 -5.08 -22.43
CA ARG A 95 -6.32 -4.82 -23.69
C ARG A 95 -6.62 -5.89 -24.74
N THR A 96 -6.70 -7.17 -24.37
CA THR A 96 -7.03 -8.25 -25.32
C THR A 96 -8.47 -8.16 -25.80
N HIS A 97 -9.38 -7.67 -24.94
CA HIS A 97 -10.83 -7.57 -25.23
C HIS A 97 -11.29 -6.17 -25.71
N HIS A 98 -10.38 -5.26 -26.03
CA HIS A 98 -10.71 -3.87 -26.38
C HIS A 98 -11.58 -3.71 -27.64
N THR A 99 -11.60 -4.71 -28.52
CA THR A 99 -12.47 -4.73 -29.72
C THR A 99 -13.90 -5.15 -29.40
N THR A 100 -14.10 -5.88 -28.31
CA THR A 100 -15.40 -6.47 -27.92
C THR A 100 -16.06 -5.67 -26.80
N ILE A 101 -15.26 -5.06 -25.92
CA ILE A 101 -15.72 -4.25 -24.80
C ILE A 101 -15.65 -2.76 -25.19
N PRO A 102 -16.78 -2.02 -25.19
CA PRO A 102 -16.77 -0.59 -25.50
C PRO A 102 -15.88 0.20 -24.54
N ALA A 103 -15.20 1.23 -25.05
CA ALA A 103 -14.24 2.05 -24.27
C ALA A 103 -14.84 2.62 -22.96
N GLN A 104 -16.09 3.07 -22.99
CA GLN A 104 -16.80 3.56 -21.80
C GLN A 104 -16.97 2.45 -20.74
N ARG A 105 -17.26 1.22 -21.18
CA ARG A 105 -17.37 0.06 -20.29
C ARG A 105 -16.00 -0.31 -19.73
N MET A 106 -14.94 -0.29 -20.54
CA MET A 106 -13.57 -0.52 -20.05
C MET A 106 -13.18 0.49 -18.96
N ALA A 107 -13.44 1.78 -19.18
CA ALA A 107 -13.16 2.83 -18.19
C ALA A 107 -13.94 2.62 -16.89
N LEU A 108 -15.22 2.22 -16.98
CA LEU A 108 -16.05 1.90 -15.83
C LEU A 108 -15.50 0.68 -15.05
N LEU A 109 -15.16 -0.40 -15.76
CA LEU A 109 -14.61 -1.61 -15.16
C LEU A 109 -13.26 -1.32 -14.48
N LEU A 110 -12.39 -0.52 -15.10
CA LEU A 110 -11.12 -0.10 -14.53
C LEU A 110 -11.30 0.74 -13.26
N GLY A 111 -12.23 1.70 -13.27
CA GLY A 111 -12.54 2.51 -12.08
C GLY A 111 -13.04 1.67 -10.91
N ARG A 112 -13.94 0.71 -11.17
CA ARG A 112 -14.48 -0.19 -10.14
C ARG A 112 -13.45 -1.19 -9.64
N ALA A 113 -12.67 -1.77 -10.54
CA ALA A 113 -11.56 -2.66 -10.17
C ALA A 113 -10.55 -1.92 -9.27
N SER A 114 -10.23 -0.66 -9.59
CA SER A 114 -9.32 0.15 -8.76
C SER A 114 -9.84 0.34 -7.33
N ILE A 115 -11.13 0.61 -7.15
CA ILE A 115 -11.75 0.73 -5.82
C ILE A 115 -11.63 -0.59 -5.05
N ILE A 116 -12.03 -1.69 -5.69
CA ILE A 116 -12.00 -3.03 -5.08
C ILE A 116 -10.57 -3.43 -4.73
N THR A 117 -9.60 -3.15 -5.61
CA THR A 117 -8.18 -3.41 -5.34
C THR A 117 -7.68 -2.63 -4.12
N VAL A 118 -8.06 -1.36 -3.97
CA VAL A 118 -7.70 -0.54 -2.79
C VAL A 118 -8.30 -1.14 -1.51
N GLU A 119 -9.58 -1.52 -1.53
CA GLU A 119 -10.25 -2.13 -0.37
C GLU A 119 -9.58 -3.45 0.04
N LEU A 120 -9.38 -4.36 -0.92
CA LEU A 120 -8.74 -5.66 -0.67
C LEU A 120 -7.31 -5.51 -0.17
N SER A 121 -6.52 -4.61 -0.77
CA SER A 121 -5.15 -4.32 -0.31
C SER A 121 -5.15 -3.77 1.10
N GLY A 122 -6.11 -2.90 1.45
CA GLY A 122 -6.27 -2.36 2.80
C GLY A 122 -6.53 -3.46 3.83
N TYR A 123 -7.48 -4.37 3.58
CA TYR A 123 -7.74 -5.49 4.47
C TYR A 123 -6.54 -6.43 4.61
N TRP A 124 -5.88 -6.72 3.50
CA TRP A 124 -4.68 -7.55 3.48
C TRP A 124 -3.56 -6.96 4.35
N ILE A 125 -3.16 -5.71 4.06
CA ILE A 125 -2.04 -5.06 4.71
C ILE A 125 -2.32 -4.87 6.20
N THR A 126 -3.52 -4.37 6.56
CA THR A 126 -3.88 -4.13 7.97
C THR A 126 -3.85 -5.41 8.81
N THR A 127 -4.38 -6.52 8.28
CA THR A 127 -4.35 -7.80 8.99
C THR A 127 -2.93 -8.35 9.08
N TRP A 128 -2.18 -8.31 7.98
CA TRP A 128 -0.78 -8.74 7.94
C TRP A 128 0.12 -7.94 8.90
N THR A 129 -0.04 -6.62 8.98
CA THR A 129 0.71 -5.79 9.93
C THR A 129 0.32 -6.11 11.36
N THR A 130 -0.96 -6.33 11.64
CA THR A 130 -1.44 -6.63 13.00
C THR A 130 -0.87 -7.95 13.50
N THR A 131 -0.85 -9.00 12.66
CA THR A 131 -0.31 -10.30 13.04
C THR A 131 1.20 -10.27 13.19
N ASN A 132 1.92 -9.54 12.34
CA ASN A 132 3.38 -9.40 12.48
C ASN A 132 3.81 -8.52 13.64
N THR A 133 3.04 -7.48 13.99
CA THR A 133 3.27 -6.68 15.21
C THR A 133 3.00 -7.50 16.46
N THR A 134 1.96 -8.34 16.49
CA THR A 134 1.69 -9.23 17.64
C THR A 134 2.78 -10.29 17.80
N ASN A 135 3.25 -10.89 16.69
CA ASN A 135 4.38 -11.82 16.72
C ASN A 135 5.71 -11.15 17.11
N THR A 136 5.84 -9.84 16.88
CA THR A 136 6.97 -9.06 17.41
C THR A 136 6.76 -8.60 18.84
N ALA A 137 5.52 -8.39 19.33
CA ALA A 137 5.26 -8.06 20.73
C ALA A 137 5.56 -9.23 21.67
N ASP A 138 5.31 -10.48 21.25
CA ASP A 138 5.74 -11.68 21.98
C ASP A 138 7.27 -11.87 21.95
N ALA A 139 7.97 -11.30 20.95
CA ALA A 139 9.43 -11.27 20.89
C ALA A 139 10.05 -10.02 21.55
N ALA A 140 9.30 -8.91 21.67
CA ALA A 140 9.75 -7.59 22.14
C ALA A 140 9.79 -7.47 23.66
N ASN A 141 9.56 -8.56 24.41
CA ASN A 141 10.12 -8.67 25.75
C ASN A 141 11.66 -8.83 25.74
N THR A 142 12.28 -8.86 24.55
CA THR A 142 13.73 -8.71 24.37
C THR A 142 14.02 -7.79 23.18
N ALA A 143 14.56 -6.60 23.46
CA ALA A 143 15.09 -5.59 22.52
C ALA A 143 14.05 -4.72 21.77
N GLY A 144 13.87 -3.50 22.27
CA GLY A 144 13.15 -2.43 21.60
C GLY A 144 13.84 -1.97 20.32
N VAL A 145 13.13 -2.06 19.22
CA VAL A 145 13.41 -1.32 17.99
C VAL A 145 12.12 -0.63 17.61
N VAL A 146 12.15 0.70 17.67
CA VAL A 146 11.04 1.58 17.29
C VAL A 146 10.98 1.60 15.76
N ASP A 147 9.90 1.07 15.19
CA ASP A 147 9.61 1.08 13.76
C ASP A 147 9.38 2.53 13.30
N PRO A 148 10.03 3.05 12.24
CA PRO A 148 9.82 4.42 11.80
C PRO A 148 8.45 4.53 11.10
N VAL A 149 7.50 5.10 11.82
CA VAL A 149 6.29 5.73 11.25
C VAL A 149 6.70 6.49 9.99
N THR A 150 6.09 6.18 8.85
CA THR A 150 6.36 6.87 7.58
C THR A 150 6.09 8.35 7.79
N ASP A 151 7.14 9.13 7.99
CA ASP A 151 7.05 10.55 8.30
C ASP A 151 6.49 11.27 7.07
N LEU A 152 5.28 11.81 7.16
CA LEU A 152 4.65 12.57 6.10
C LEU A 152 5.01 14.04 6.26
N VAL A 153 5.40 14.69 5.17
CA VAL A 153 5.75 16.11 5.16
C VAL A 153 4.70 16.89 4.35
N PRO A 154 4.20 18.01 4.88
CA PRO A 154 3.29 18.88 4.15
C PRO A 154 4.06 19.66 3.05
N VAL A 155 3.45 19.77 1.87
CA VAL A 155 3.95 20.61 0.78
C VAL A 155 3.18 21.93 0.77
N LYS A 156 3.85 23.01 1.15
CA LYS A 156 3.25 24.35 1.23
C LYS A 156 2.78 24.84 -0.16
N GLY A 157 1.61 25.48 -0.21
CA GLY A 157 1.10 26.20 -1.38
C GLY A 157 -0.08 25.55 -2.12
N GLN A 158 -0.51 24.35 -1.73
CA GLN A 158 -1.69 23.69 -2.32
C GLN A 158 -2.90 23.61 -1.37
N LEU A 159 -2.65 23.77 -0.07
CA LEU A 159 -3.66 23.88 0.97
C LEU A 159 -3.14 24.88 2.00
N GLU A 160 -3.99 25.81 2.39
CA GLU A 160 -3.64 26.85 3.36
C GLU A 160 -3.68 26.28 4.78
N GLN A 161 -2.90 26.89 5.68
CA GLN A 161 -3.11 26.68 7.11
C GLN A 161 -4.43 27.35 7.52
N PRO A 162 -5.21 26.74 8.43
CA PRO A 162 -4.89 25.57 9.25
C PRO A 162 -5.27 24.21 8.63
N ASP A 163 -5.94 24.18 7.48
CA ASP A 163 -6.46 22.94 6.86
C ASP A 163 -5.34 21.93 6.54
N LEU A 164 -4.16 22.41 6.14
CA LEU A 164 -2.98 21.58 5.86
C LEU A 164 -2.51 20.79 7.08
N ASP A 165 -2.47 21.42 8.25
CA ASP A 165 -2.01 20.78 9.49
C ASP A 165 -3.03 19.72 9.95
N MET A 166 -4.32 20.03 9.79
CA MET A 166 -5.41 19.08 10.08
C MET A 166 -5.32 17.84 9.19
N VAL A 167 -5.08 18.01 7.89
CA VAL A 167 -4.93 16.90 6.93
C VAL A 167 -3.66 16.09 7.19
N LEU A 168 -2.55 16.74 7.56
CA LEU A 168 -1.30 16.08 7.92
C LEU A 168 -1.46 15.19 9.16
N LEU A 169 -1.93 15.75 10.27
CA LEU A 169 -2.15 15.00 11.51
C LEU A 169 -3.19 13.89 11.28
N ALA A 170 -4.17 14.15 10.41
CA ALA A 170 -5.13 13.13 10.04
C ALA A 170 -4.49 11.95 9.27
N ALA A 171 -3.54 12.24 8.37
CA ALA A 171 -2.79 11.23 7.63
C ALA A 171 -1.81 10.45 8.50
N GLN A 172 -1.32 11.05 9.59
CA GLN A 172 -0.53 10.38 10.63
C GLN A 172 -1.37 9.49 11.58
N GLY A 173 -2.68 9.34 11.31
CA GLY A 173 -3.56 8.45 12.07
C GLY A 173 -4.20 9.07 13.31
N GLN A 174 -3.98 10.36 13.60
CA GLN A 174 -4.50 10.99 14.82
C GLN A 174 -6.03 11.17 14.79
N SER A 175 -6.73 10.76 15.84
CA SER A 175 -8.16 11.03 16.02
C SER A 175 -8.47 12.54 16.08
N ASN A 176 -9.72 12.94 15.85
CA ASN A 176 -10.09 14.37 15.90
C ASN A 176 -9.82 15.01 17.28
N ASN A 177 -9.83 14.22 18.36
CA ASN A 177 -9.49 14.69 19.71
C ASN A 177 -7.98 14.92 19.89
N GLU A 178 -7.15 14.05 19.31
CA GLU A 178 -5.69 14.21 19.33
C GLU A 178 -5.26 15.39 18.46
N ILE A 179 -5.87 15.54 17.28
CA ILE A 179 -5.64 16.70 16.42
C ILE A 179 -6.02 17.99 17.13
N ALA A 180 -7.19 18.02 17.78
CA ALA A 180 -7.66 19.17 18.56
C ALA A 180 -6.63 19.58 19.63
N LYS A 181 -6.11 18.59 20.38
CA LYS A 181 -5.06 18.80 21.38
C LYS A 181 -3.74 19.28 20.79
N ASN A 182 -3.35 18.79 19.62
CA ASN A 182 -2.08 19.11 18.97
C ASN A 182 -2.09 20.43 18.19
N THR A 183 -3.27 21.02 17.99
CA THR A 183 -3.45 22.25 17.19
C THR A 183 -4.10 23.38 17.98
N ASP A 184 -4.39 23.17 19.27
CA ASP A 184 -5.13 24.07 20.15
C ASP A 184 -6.54 24.47 19.63
N TYR A 185 -7.13 23.64 18.76
CA TYR A 185 -8.51 23.80 18.28
C TYR A 185 -9.50 22.94 19.06
N SER A 186 -10.79 23.25 18.96
CA SER A 186 -11.84 22.35 19.45
C SER A 186 -12.06 21.18 18.48
N THR A 187 -12.51 20.02 18.98
CA THR A 187 -12.86 18.86 18.14
C THR A 187 -13.90 19.21 17.06
N GLN A 188 -14.83 20.12 17.35
CA GLN A 188 -15.80 20.60 16.38
C GLN A 188 -15.13 21.44 15.27
N ALA A 189 -14.17 22.30 15.61
CA ALA A 189 -13.40 23.05 14.62
C ALA A 189 -12.59 22.12 13.72
N VAL A 190 -11.91 21.09 14.27
CA VAL A 190 -11.21 20.06 13.49
C VAL A 190 -12.17 19.37 12.51
N THR A 191 -13.34 18.97 12.98
CA THR A 191 -14.36 18.31 12.15
C THR A 191 -14.85 19.22 11.02
N TRP A 192 -15.02 20.52 11.31
CA TRP A 192 -15.40 21.51 10.31
C TRP A 192 -14.32 21.71 9.25
N HIS A 193 -13.05 21.86 9.64
CA HIS A 193 -11.91 22.01 8.72
C HIS A 193 -11.74 20.80 7.80
N LEU A 194 -11.74 19.60 8.38
CA LEU A 194 -11.67 18.36 7.59
C LEU A 194 -12.90 18.20 6.70
N GLY A 195 -14.10 18.48 7.20
CA GLY A 195 -15.36 18.44 6.43
C GLY A 195 -15.38 19.43 5.27
N ARG A 196 -14.88 20.64 5.47
CA ARG A 196 -14.74 21.66 4.43
C ARG A 196 -13.77 21.20 3.35
N THR A 197 -12.60 20.69 3.73
CA THR A 197 -11.60 20.17 2.80
C THR A 197 -12.14 18.98 2.00
N MET A 198 -12.86 18.07 2.67
CA MET A 198 -13.52 16.94 2.02
C MET A 198 -14.52 17.39 0.94
N ARG A 199 -15.36 18.39 1.23
CA ARG A 199 -16.28 18.97 0.24
C ARG A 199 -15.55 19.66 -0.90
N ALA A 200 -14.52 20.45 -0.60
CA ALA A 200 -13.74 21.16 -1.61
C ALA A 200 -13.05 20.21 -2.60
N TRP A 201 -12.63 19.03 -2.13
CA TRP A 201 -11.97 18.02 -2.95
C TRP A 201 -12.90 16.91 -3.46
N ASN A 202 -14.21 17.04 -3.21
CA ASN A 202 -15.24 16.07 -3.59
C ASN A 202 -14.96 14.64 -3.09
N VAL A 203 -14.56 14.51 -1.82
CA VAL A 203 -14.34 13.22 -1.16
C VAL A 203 -15.30 13.05 0.02
N THR A 204 -15.69 11.81 0.31
CA THR A 204 -16.78 11.52 1.27
C THR A 204 -16.30 10.96 2.60
N ASN A 205 -15.04 10.52 2.69
CA ASN A 205 -14.47 9.95 3.90
C ASN A 205 -12.99 10.29 4.06
N ARG A 206 -12.49 10.09 5.28
CA ARG A 206 -11.13 10.44 5.69
C ARG A 206 -10.04 9.68 4.93
N ALA A 207 -10.24 8.40 4.62
CA ALA A 207 -9.28 7.63 3.83
C ALA A 207 -9.13 8.20 2.40
N SER A 208 -10.26 8.61 1.80
CA SER A 208 -10.29 9.26 0.50
C SER A 208 -9.64 10.65 0.53
N LEU A 209 -9.79 11.38 1.64
CA LEU A 209 -9.12 12.66 1.88
C LEU A 209 -7.60 12.49 1.93
N ILE A 210 -7.09 11.52 2.67
CA ILE A 210 -5.64 11.24 2.80
C ILE A 210 -5.06 10.81 1.45
N SER A 211 -5.72 9.87 0.76
CA SER A 211 -5.31 9.41 -0.57
C SER A 211 -5.30 10.57 -1.58
N SER A 212 -6.32 11.43 -1.54
CA SER A 212 -6.41 12.65 -2.34
C SER A 212 -5.29 13.65 -2.06
N ALA A 213 -4.87 13.79 -0.80
CA ALA A 213 -3.80 14.70 -0.41
C ALA A 213 -2.45 14.22 -0.96
N LEU A 214 -2.19 12.90 -0.95
CA LEU A 214 -1.00 12.30 -1.55
C LEU A 214 -0.99 12.46 -3.07
N LEU A 215 -2.11 12.13 -3.74
CA LEU A 215 -2.23 12.21 -5.21
C LEU A 215 -2.10 13.65 -5.74
N ARG A 216 -2.64 14.63 -5.01
CA ARG A 216 -2.50 16.05 -5.36
C ARG A 216 -1.11 16.60 -5.06
N GLY A 217 -0.32 15.89 -4.25
CA GLY A 217 1.01 16.28 -3.84
C GLY A 217 1.04 17.25 -2.65
N VAL A 218 -0.09 17.40 -1.94
CA VAL A 218 -0.24 18.19 -0.71
C VAL A 218 0.53 17.54 0.45
N LEU A 219 0.56 16.21 0.47
CA LEU A 219 1.38 15.41 1.38
C LEU A 219 2.41 14.61 0.58
N ARG A 220 3.62 14.47 1.12
CA ARG A 220 4.65 13.59 0.56
C ARG A 220 5.27 12.73 1.65
N PRO A 221 5.59 11.45 1.38
CA PRO A 221 6.48 10.68 2.24
C PRO A 221 7.84 11.38 2.33
N ARG A 222 8.38 11.51 3.54
CA ARG A 222 9.76 11.95 3.74
C ARG A 222 10.66 10.89 3.15
N ASN A 223 11.47 11.25 2.15
CA ASN A 223 12.49 10.34 1.66
C ASN A 223 13.43 10.00 2.82
N PRO A 224 13.63 8.72 3.17
CA PRO A 224 14.71 8.37 4.06
C PRO A 224 16.00 8.76 3.34
N ILE A 225 16.71 9.74 3.91
CA ILE A 225 18.07 10.05 3.49
C ILE A 225 18.83 8.73 3.63
N THR A 226 19.34 8.24 2.51
CA THR A 226 20.31 7.16 2.49
C THR A 226 21.45 7.62 3.40
N SER A 227 21.52 7.09 4.62
CA SER A 227 22.73 7.20 5.42
C SER A 227 23.81 6.52 4.61
N HIS A 228 24.59 7.33 3.89
CA HIS A 228 25.93 6.94 3.49
C HIS A 228 26.60 6.45 4.77
N ASN A 229 26.84 5.14 4.85
CA ASN A 229 27.76 4.58 5.80
C ASN A 229 29.07 5.34 5.62
N THR A 230 29.34 6.25 6.54
CA THR A 230 30.65 6.84 6.75
C THR A 230 31.59 5.67 6.97
N THR A 231 32.39 5.36 5.95
CA THR A 231 33.55 4.49 6.10
C THR A 231 34.39 5.07 7.25
N PRO A 232 34.70 4.30 8.30
CA PRO A 232 35.53 4.81 9.37
C PRO A 232 36.90 5.22 8.79
N PRO A 233 37.48 6.35 9.22
CA PRO A 233 38.81 6.74 8.77
C PRO A 233 39.83 5.65 9.16
N PRO A 234 40.84 5.38 8.31
CA PRO A 234 41.88 4.42 8.65
C PRO A 234 42.60 4.84 9.94
N PRO A 235 43.00 3.89 10.80
CA PRO A 235 43.68 4.19 12.05
C PRO A 235 45.01 4.91 11.78
N PRO A 236 45.38 5.93 12.58
CA PRO A 236 46.68 6.58 12.48
C PRO A 236 47.73 5.68 13.13
N GLY A 237 48.57 5.03 12.31
CA GLY A 237 49.75 4.34 12.82
C GLY A 237 50.17 3.12 12.03
N SER A 238 50.85 3.34 10.91
CA SER A 238 51.95 2.49 10.47
C SER A 238 52.92 3.38 9.69
N ALA A 239 53.72 4.13 10.44
CA ALA A 239 55.00 4.57 9.94
C ALA A 239 55.92 3.35 9.96
N GLU A 240 56.50 2.99 8.81
CA GLU A 240 57.67 2.13 8.56
C GLU A 240 57.58 1.72 7.08
N THR A 241 58.58 1.78 6.19
CA THR A 241 59.99 2.11 6.29
C THR A 241 60.47 2.44 4.88
N LEU A 242 61.29 3.49 4.81
CA LEU A 242 62.09 3.91 3.67
C LEU A 242 62.92 2.73 3.11
N THR A 243 62.84 2.42 1.82
CA THR A 243 63.92 1.71 1.10
C THR A 243 64.18 2.38 -0.26
N PRO A 244 65.46 2.63 -0.62
CA PRO A 244 65.86 3.42 -1.80
C PRO A 244 65.87 2.60 -3.10
N PRO A 245 65.97 3.25 -4.28
CA PRO A 245 65.79 2.58 -5.58
C PRO A 245 66.99 1.75 -6.01
N PRO A 246 66.80 0.76 -6.90
CA PRO A 246 67.90 -0.01 -7.46
C PRO A 246 68.65 0.79 -8.53
N THR A 247 69.95 0.95 -8.36
CA THR A 247 70.89 1.30 -9.44
C THR A 247 71.44 0.02 -10.06
N SER A 248 71.11 -0.22 -11.32
CA SER A 248 72.00 -0.70 -12.40
C SER A 248 71.24 -0.68 -13.72
#